data_AF-A0A6B9Z0G6-F1
#
_entry.id   AF-A0A6B9Z0G6-F1
#
_cell.length_a   1.000
_cell.length_b   1.000
_cell.length_c   1.000
_cell.angle_alpha   90.00
_cell.angle_beta   90.00
_cell.angle_gamma   90.00
#
_symmetry.space_group_name_H-M   'P 1'
#
loop_
_entity.id
_entity.type
_entity.pdbx_description
1 polymer ?
#
loop_
_entity_poly.entity_id
_entity_poly.type
_entity_poly.pdbx_seq_one_letter_code
_entity_poly.pdbx_strand_id
1 'polypeptide(L)'
;MRNISLIFKQFSRSVLLVAGLVVYGATARAQADAAKGEAIFKAKCTACHKIDTRMTGPALGPQLTSETDDAYLTKWIQNSQALIAAKNPKAVKIFNEFNQVTMTSFEELSDADVGNVITYVRTEWKKMQDDKTKAPAGGTATEATGPSSLVVWGLLGVIAIAFIVILVLNKVIATLERLLLNRQGLLLEEEETTTEEAKANRLATVKKLLKNKKLVFFIVVCGTIAMGSFSWVTMWNTNVHQGYQPVQPIKYSHELHAGVMKLECQYCHTGAFKSKNASIPSLNVCMNCHKSVKTESPEIHKIYDALGYDPNTAKYDSTKARPIQWVRVHNLPDLAYFNHSQHVKVGNIKCQTCHGQIQEMKEVYQYSPLTMKWCIQCHKRTEVNGKGNAYYDSILATHDKIKKGEKVTAAVLGGIECGKCHY
;
A
#
# COMPACT_ATOMS: atom_id res chain seq x y z
N MET A 1 -90.68 -32.39 -14.12
CA MET A 1 -89.34 -33.01 -14.01
C MET A 1 -88.42 -32.65 -15.19
N ARG A 2 -88.18 -31.35 -15.50
CA ARG A 2 -87.34 -30.92 -16.64
C ARG A 2 -86.27 -29.86 -16.31
N ASN A 3 -86.10 -29.47 -15.03
CA ASN A 3 -85.13 -28.43 -14.64
C ASN A 3 -83.94 -28.91 -13.79
N ILE A 4 -83.93 -30.17 -13.31
CA ILE A 4 -82.81 -30.69 -12.49
C ILE A 4 -81.65 -31.23 -13.37
N SER A 5 -81.95 -31.66 -14.60
CA SER A 5 -80.96 -32.25 -15.53
C SER A 5 -79.97 -31.23 -16.12
N LEU A 6 -80.39 -29.97 -16.29
CA LEU A 6 -79.52 -28.92 -16.85
C LEU A 6 -78.49 -28.39 -15.84
N ILE A 7 -78.87 -28.30 -14.57
CA ILE A 7 -77.98 -27.84 -13.49
C ILE A 7 -76.87 -28.88 -13.25
N PHE A 8 -77.18 -30.18 -13.29
CA PHE A 8 -76.18 -31.24 -13.15
C PHE A 8 -75.18 -31.31 -14.32
N LYS A 9 -75.64 -31.01 -15.55
CA LYS A 9 -74.75 -30.95 -16.73
C LYS A 9 -73.81 -29.73 -16.73
N GLN A 10 -74.25 -28.58 -16.20
CA GLN A 10 -73.38 -27.41 -16.04
C GLN A 10 -72.37 -27.60 -14.90
N PHE A 11 -72.78 -28.22 -13.79
CA PHE A 11 -71.86 -28.52 -12.69
C PHE A 11 -70.79 -29.56 -13.09
N SER A 12 -71.18 -30.61 -13.82
CA SER A 12 -70.24 -31.63 -14.31
C SER A 12 -69.20 -31.07 -15.29
N ARG A 13 -69.59 -30.16 -16.18
CA ARG A 13 -68.66 -29.51 -17.13
C ARG A 13 -67.71 -28.53 -16.46
N SER A 14 -68.17 -27.76 -15.47
CA SER A 14 -67.31 -26.85 -14.71
C SER A 14 -66.36 -27.59 -13.78
N VAL A 15 -66.78 -28.71 -13.16
CA VAL A 15 -65.90 -29.54 -12.34
C VAL A 15 -64.85 -30.27 -13.20
N LEU A 16 -65.19 -30.72 -14.41
CA LEU A 16 -64.21 -31.30 -15.35
C LEU A 16 -63.23 -30.26 -15.93
N LEU A 17 -63.66 -29.02 -16.16
CA LEU A 17 -62.77 -27.94 -16.61
C LEU A 17 -61.84 -27.46 -15.49
N VAL A 18 -62.33 -27.38 -14.24
CA VAL A 18 -61.50 -27.03 -13.08
C VAL A 18 -60.55 -28.18 -12.72
N ALA A 19 -60.99 -29.44 -12.79
CA ALA A 19 -60.12 -30.60 -12.61
C ALA A 19 -59.07 -30.71 -13.74
N GLY A 20 -59.43 -30.36 -14.98
CA GLY A 20 -58.51 -30.29 -16.11
C GLY A 20 -57.44 -29.19 -15.96
N LEU A 21 -57.80 -28.04 -15.39
CA LEU A 21 -56.85 -26.96 -15.10
C LEU A 21 -55.93 -27.28 -13.91
N VAL A 22 -56.43 -28.00 -12.91
CA VAL A 22 -55.61 -28.45 -11.76
C VAL A 22 -54.63 -29.55 -12.18
N VAL A 23 -55.00 -30.42 -13.13
CA VAL A 23 -54.09 -31.43 -13.69
C VAL A 23 -53.06 -30.83 -14.66
N TYR A 24 -53.38 -29.75 -15.38
CA TYR A 24 -52.38 -28.99 -16.16
C TYR A 24 -51.48 -28.09 -15.30
N GLY A 25 -51.91 -27.71 -14.09
CA GLY A 25 -51.12 -26.92 -13.13
C GLY A 25 -50.11 -27.76 -12.33
N ALA A 26 -50.29 -29.07 -12.24
CA ALA A 26 -49.44 -29.97 -11.45
C ALA A 26 -48.23 -30.54 -12.21
N THR A 27 -48.01 -30.14 -13.47
CA THR A 27 -46.75 -30.39 -14.19
C THR A 27 -45.93 -29.11 -14.36
N ALA A 28 -45.91 -28.25 -13.34
CA ALA A 28 -44.76 -27.38 -13.16
C ALA A 28 -43.60 -28.28 -12.74
N ARG A 29 -42.76 -28.69 -13.70
CA ARG A 29 -41.39 -29.14 -13.39
C ARG A 29 -40.84 -28.12 -12.40
N ALA A 30 -40.39 -28.56 -11.22
CA ALA A 30 -39.74 -27.71 -10.24
C ALA A 30 -38.60 -26.96 -10.95
N GLN A 31 -38.87 -25.71 -11.33
CA GLN A 31 -37.91 -24.90 -12.06
C GLN A 31 -36.91 -24.42 -11.02
N ALA A 32 -35.68 -24.90 -11.15
CA ALA A 32 -34.59 -24.54 -10.27
C ALA A 32 -34.47 -23.00 -10.18
N ASP A 33 -34.45 -22.49 -8.95
CA ASP A 33 -34.44 -21.08 -8.61
C ASP A 33 -33.00 -20.59 -8.43
N ALA A 34 -32.51 -19.81 -9.41
CA ALA A 34 -31.15 -19.29 -9.41
C ALA A 34 -30.85 -18.37 -8.21
N ALA A 35 -31.85 -17.68 -7.64
CA ALA A 35 -31.64 -16.79 -6.49
C ALA A 35 -31.42 -17.60 -5.20
N LYS A 36 -32.14 -18.72 -5.03
CA LYS A 36 -31.89 -19.66 -3.94
C LYS A 36 -30.53 -20.36 -4.10
N GLY A 37 -30.19 -20.71 -5.34
CA GLY A 37 -28.87 -21.26 -5.68
C GLY A 37 -27.72 -20.32 -5.33
N GLU A 38 -27.87 -19.02 -5.58
CA GLU A 38 -26.89 -17.99 -5.23
C GLU A 38 -26.63 -17.92 -3.72
N ALA A 39 -27.69 -17.94 -2.91
CA ALA A 39 -27.57 -17.89 -1.45
C ALA A 39 -26.79 -19.10 -0.90
N ILE A 40 -27.11 -20.30 -1.38
CA ILE A 40 -26.41 -21.54 -0.97
C ILE A 40 -24.96 -21.50 -1.45
N PHE A 41 -24.72 -21.08 -2.70
CA PHE A 41 -23.38 -20.98 -3.25
C PHE A 41 -22.49 -20.04 -2.44
N LYS A 42 -23.00 -18.85 -2.11
CA LYS A 42 -22.30 -17.87 -1.27
C LYS A 42 -22.00 -18.41 0.12
N ALA A 43 -22.93 -19.14 0.72
CA ALA A 43 -22.79 -19.64 2.08
C ALA A 43 -21.84 -20.86 2.19
N LYS A 44 -21.86 -21.78 1.23
CA LYS A 44 -21.22 -23.11 1.37
C LYS A 44 -20.12 -23.42 0.36
N CYS A 45 -20.08 -22.74 -0.79
CA CYS A 45 -19.22 -23.14 -1.91
C CYS A 45 -18.10 -22.13 -2.23
N THR A 46 -18.31 -20.84 -1.96
CA THR A 46 -17.35 -19.76 -2.30
C THR A 46 -16.00 -19.85 -1.59
N ALA A 47 -15.93 -20.56 -0.47
CA ALA A 47 -14.68 -20.78 0.26
C ALA A 47 -13.64 -21.57 -0.55
N CYS A 48 -14.10 -22.49 -1.41
CA CYS A 48 -13.23 -23.40 -2.16
C CYS A 48 -13.37 -23.28 -3.68
N HIS A 49 -14.49 -22.75 -4.18
CA HIS A 49 -14.81 -22.69 -5.60
C HIS A 49 -15.10 -21.27 -6.09
N LYS A 50 -14.60 -20.97 -7.29
CA LYS A 50 -15.03 -19.85 -8.12
C LYS A 50 -15.69 -20.36 -9.38
N ILE A 51 -16.53 -19.54 -9.99
CA ILE A 51 -17.25 -19.89 -11.22
C ILE A 51 -16.29 -19.90 -12.41
N ASP A 52 -15.38 -18.93 -12.49
CA ASP A 52 -14.53 -18.70 -13.65
C ASP A 52 -13.08 -19.17 -13.48
N THR A 53 -12.60 -19.29 -12.24
CA THR A 53 -11.18 -19.49 -11.92
C THR A 53 -10.98 -20.71 -11.02
N ARG A 54 -9.89 -21.45 -11.24
CA ARG A 54 -9.46 -22.55 -10.37
C ARG A 54 -8.97 -22.02 -9.02
N MET A 55 -9.40 -22.61 -7.91
CA MET A 55 -8.90 -22.31 -6.55
C MET A 55 -8.49 -23.62 -5.85
N THR A 56 -9.01 -23.86 -4.64
CA THR A 56 -8.91 -25.15 -3.93
C THR A 56 -9.58 -26.26 -4.74
N GLY A 57 -10.72 -25.97 -5.36
CA GLY A 57 -11.40 -26.86 -6.31
C GLY A 57 -11.38 -26.33 -7.76
N PRO A 58 -11.92 -27.10 -8.73
CA PRO A 58 -12.03 -26.68 -10.11
C PRO A 58 -12.89 -25.43 -10.28
N ALA A 59 -12.64 -24.68 -11.37
CA ALA A 59 -13.53 -23.63 -11.85
C ALA A 59 -14.88 -24.25 -12.24
N LEU A 60 -15.95 -23.85 -11.56
CA LEU A 60 -17.22 -24.58 -11.70
C LEU A 60 -17.95 -24.30 -13.00
N GLY A 61 -17.83 -23.10 -13.58
CA GLY A 61 -18.48 -22.72 -14.82
C GLY A 61 -18.18 -23.68 -15.97
N PRO A 62 -16.89 -23.87 -16.34
CA PRO A 62 -16.51 -24.83 -17.37
C PRO A 62 -16.93 -26.27 -17.05
N GLN A 63 -16.83 -26.71 -15.80
CA GLN A 63 -17.09 -28.12 -15.45
C GLN A 63 -18.57 -28.47 -15.31
N LEU A 64 -19.40 -27.57 -14.80
CA LEU A 64 -20.86 -27.78 -14.75
C LEU A 64 -21.50 -27.57 -16.13
N THR A 65 -20.80 -26.94 -17.07
CA THR A 65 -21.25 -26.81 -18.46
C THR A 65 -20.83 -28.01 -19.31
N SER A 66 -19.68 -28.63 -19.01
CA SER A 66 -19.19 -29.82 -19.73
C SER A 66 -19.83 -31.13 -19.23
N GLU A 67 -20.20 -31.23 -17.96
CA GLU A 67 -20.95 -32.35 -17.39
C GLU A 67 -22.46 -32.05 -17.44
N THR A 68 -23.20 -32.80 -18.25
CA THR A 68 -24.64 -32.65 -18.45
C THR A 68 -25.48 -33.61 -17.60
N ASP A 69 -24.84 -34.54 -16.88
CA ASP A 69 -25.52 -35.45 -15.96
C ASP A 69 -25.76 -34.79 -14.59
N ASP A 70 -26.92 -34.13 -14.47
CA ASP A 70 -27.34 -33.44 -13.24
C ASP A 70 -27.54 -34.42 -12.06
N ALA A 71 -27.85 -35.71 -12.32
CA ALA A 71 -28.00 -36.71 -11.28
C ALA A 71 -26.64 -37.11 -10.68
N TYR A 72 -25.60 -37.21 -11.53
CA TYR A 72 -24.22 -37.39 -11.08
C TYR A 72 -23.72 -36.17 -10.30
N LEU A 73 -23.95 -34.96 -10.83
CA LEU A 73 -23.56 -33.71 -10.15
C LEU A 73 -24.22 -33.56 -8.79
N THR A 74 -25.49 -33.97 -8.68
CA THR A 74 -26.22 -33.95 -7.40
C THR A 74 -25.55 -34.83 -6.35
N LYS A 75 -25.25 -36.08 -6.70
CA LYS A 75 -24.54 -37.02 -5.80
C LYS A 75 -23.12 -36.56 -5.48
N TRP A 76 -22.44 -35.95 -6.44
CA TRP A 76 -21.09 -35.40 -6.25
C TRP A 76 -21.08 -34.24 -5.25
N ILE A 77 -22.03 -33.31 -5.39
CA ILE A 77 -22.13 -32.14 -4.50
C ILE A 77 -22.55 -32.58 -3.09
N GLN A 78 -23.50 -33.51 -2.95
CA GLN A 78 -23.92 -34.02 -1.64
C GLN A 78 -22.82 -34.81 -0.94
N ASN A 79 -22.18 -35.75 -1.62
CA ASN A 79 -21.12 -36.57 -1.03
C ASN A 79 -20.15 -37.11 -2.09
N SER A 80 -19.15 -36.31 -2.44
CA SER A 80 -18.07 -36.71 -3.36
C SER A 80 -17.24 -37.89 -2.82
N GLN A 81 -17.09 -38.01 -1.49
CA GLN A 81 -16.29 -39.07 -0.86
C GLN A 81 -16.92 -40.45 -1.07
N ALA A 82 -18.26 -40.55 -1.05
CA ALA A 82 -18.97 -41.79 -1.36
C ALA A 82 -18.71 -42.27 -2.80
N LEU A 83 -18.64 -41.35 -3.76
CA LEU A 83 -18.32 -41.67 -5.16
C LEU A 83 -16.85 -42.08 -5.35
N ILE A 84 -15.94 -41.47 -4.60
CA ILE A 84 -14.51 -41.84 -4.60
C ILE A 84 -14.33 -43.23 -3.96
N ALA A 85 -14.99 -43.50 -2.84
CA ALA A 85 -14.97 -44.81 -2.17
C ALA A 85 -15.58 -45.91 -3.05
N ALA A 86 -16.63 -45.59 -3.80
CA ALA A 86 -17.22 -46.47 -4.82
C ALA A 86 -16.35 -46.63 -6.08
N LYS A 87 -15.14 -46.05 -6.12
CA LYS A 87 -14.18 -46.08 -7.24
C LYS A 87 -14.80 -45.60 -8.57
N ASN A 88 -15.69 -44.61 -8.52
CA ASN A 88 -16.23 -44.02 -9.74
C ASN A 88 -15.07 -43.36 -10.54
N PRO A 89 -14.89 -43.69 -11.84
CA PRO A 89 -13.72 -43.27 -12.60
C PRO A 89 -13.63 -41.75 -12.80
N LYS A 90 -14.77 -41.06 -12.92
CA LYS A 90 -14.81 -39.58 -13.03
C LYS A 90 -14.41 -38.93 -11.70
N ALA A 91 -14.96 -39.44 -10.61
CA ALA A 91 -14.69 -38.98 -9.25
C ALA A 91 -13.22 -39.11 -8.86
N VAL A 92 -12.63 -40.27 -9.09
CA VAL A 92 -11.22 -40.58 -8.77
C VAL A 92 -10.27 -39.74 -9.62
N LYS A 93 -10.60 -39.49 -10.90
CA LYS A 93 -9.79 -38.63 -11.78
C LYS A 93 -9.72 -37.20 -11.25
N ILE A 94 -10.86 -36.60 -10.90
CA ILE A 94 -10.91 -35.25 -10.33
C ILE A 94 -10.16 -35.21 -8.99
N PHE A 95 -10.38 -36.20 -8.12
CA PHE A 95 -9.72 -36.27 -6.82
C PHE A 95 -8.19 -36.29 -6.93
N ASN A 96 -7.64 -37.08 -7.87
CA ASN A 96 -6.20 -37.12 -8.10
C ASN A 96 -5.64 -35.83 -8.73
N GLU A 97 -6.42 -35.17 -9.60
CA GLU A 97 -6.02 -33.90 -10.24
C GLU A 97 -5.92 -32.73 -9.25
N PHE A 98 -6.69 -32.79 -8.15
CA PHE A 98 -6.71 -31.77 -7.09
C PHE A 98 -5.93 -32.19 -5.84
N ASN A 99 -4.87 -32.98 -6.03
CA ASN A 99 -3.96 -33.41 -4.95
C ASN A 99 -4.67 -34.08 -3.77
N GLN A 100 -5.75 -34.83 -4.05
CA GLN A 100 -6.52 -35.56 -3.03
C GLN A 100 -7.12 -34.66 -1.95
N VAL A 101 -7.34 -33.39 -2.25
CA VAL A 101 -8.05 -32.47 -1.35
C VAL A 101 -9.51 -32.92 -1.23
N THR A 102 -9.94 -33.16 0.01
CA THR A 102 -11.30 -33.62 0.31
C THR A 102 -12.28 -32.46 0.24
N MET A 103 -13.33 -32.62 -0.57
CA MET A 103 -14.47 -31.71 -0.56
C MET A 103 -15.37 -32.06 0.64
N THR A 104 -15.83 -31.04 1.37
CA THR A 104 -16.80 -31.20 2.46
C THR A 104 -18.07 -31.89 1.95
N SER A 105 -18.63 -32.79 2.77
CA SER A 105 -19.91 -33.44 2.46
C SER A 105 -21.06 -32.51 2.84
N PHE A 106 -22.06 -32.42 1.98
CA PHE A 106 -23.25 -31.58 2.13
C PHE A 106 -24.52 -32.44 2.10
N GLU A 107 -24.56 -33.46 2.96
CA GLU A 107 -25.70 -34.40 3.05
C GLU A 107 -26.99 -33.71 3.52
N GLU A 108 -26.88 -32.51 4.08
CA GLU A 108 -28.01 -31.67 4.46
C GLU A 108 -28.71 -30.97 3.27
N LEU A 109 -28.10 -30.95 2.08
CA LEU A 109 -28.70 -30.31 0.89
C LEU A 109 -29.62 -31.29 0.17
N SER A 110 -30.88 -30.87 -0.04
CA SER A 110 -31.82 -31.65 -0.84
C SER A 110 -31.46 -31.63 -2.33
N ASP A 111 -31.96 -32.58 -3.11
CA ASP A 111 -31.75 -32.61 -4.57
C ASP A 111 -32.22 -31.31 -5.25
N ALA A 112 -33.29 -30.71 -4.72
CA ALA A 112 -33.79 -29.42 -5.20
C ALA A 112 -32.81 -28.27 -4.88
N ASP A 113 -32.19 -28.26 -3.70
CA ASP A 113 -31.19 -27.27 -3.32
C ASP A 113 -29.94 -27.35 -4.19
N VAL A 114 -29.49 -28.57 -4.49
CA VAL A 114 -28.35 -28.78 -5.38
C VAL A 114 -28.68 -28.40 -6.81
N GLY A 115 -29.88 -28.72 -7.29
CA GLY A 115 -30.39 -28.26 -8.59
C GLY A 115 -30.37 -26.73 -8.71
N ASN A 116 -30.81 -26.02 -7.67
CA ASN A 116 -30.75 -24.55 -7.63
C ASN A 116 -29.32 -24.02 -7.76
N VAL A 117 -28.35 -24.63 -7.07
CA VAL A 117 -26.91 -24.25 -7.13
C VAL A 117 -26.34 -24.48 -8.53
N ILE A 118 -26.63 -25.65 -9.15
CA ILE A 118 -26.17 -25.96 -10.51
C ILE A 118 -26.71 -24.94 -11.52
N THR A 119 -28.01 -24.62 -11.42
CA THR A 119 -28.66 -23.62 -12.28
C THR A 119 -28.06 -22.23 -12.09
N TYR A 120 -27.81 -21.80 -10.85
CA TYR A 120 -27.15 -20.53 -10.58
C TYR A 120 -25.77 -20.45 -11.25
N VAL A 121 -24.91 -21.45 -11.04
CA VAL A 121 -23.54 -21.45 -11.60
C VAL A 121 -23.56 -21.45 -13.12
N ARG A 122 -24.44 -22.23 -13.77
CA ARG A 122 -24.58 -22.26 -15.23
C ARG A 122 -25.04 -20.91 -15.79
N THR A 123 -26.06 -20.30 -15.16
CA THR A 123 -26.58 -18.98 -15.57
C THR A 123 -25.54 -17.88 -15.41
N GLU A 124 -24.86 -17.85 -14.27
CA GLU A 124 -23.87 -16.81 -13.99
C GLU A 124 -22.60 -16.98 -14.87
N TRP A 125 -22.19 -18.21 -15.14
CA TRP A 125 -21.11 -18.48 -16.10
C TRP A 125 -21.46 -18.00 -17.51
N LYS A 126 -22.70 -18.20 -17.96
CA LYS A 126 -23.17 -17.69 -19.25
C LYS A 126 -23.11 -16.16 -19.31
N LYS A 127 -23.58 -15.48 -18.26
CA LYS A 127 -23.49 -14.02 -18.14
C LYS A 127 -22.04 -13.50 -18.17
N MET A 128 -21.13 -14.16 -17.46
CA MET A 128 -19.70 -13.80 -17.45
C MET A 128 -19.03 -13.94 -18.83
N GLN A 129 -19.49 -14.90 -19.66
CA GLN A 129 -19.01 -15.02 -21.04
C GLN A 129 -19.53 -13.87 -21.92
N ASP A 130 -20.77 -13.44 -21.71
CA ASP A 130 -21.37 -12.33 -22.46
C ASP A 130 -20.69 -10.99 -22.11
N ASP A 131 -20.32 -10.76 -20.85
CA ASP A 131 -19.70 -9.49 -20.40
C ASP A 131 -18.23 -9.31 -20.84
N LYS A 132 -17.48 -10.40 -21.03
CA LYS A 132 -16.07 -10.34 -21.51
C LYS A 132 -15.92 -9.81 -22.93
N THR A 133 -17.01 -9.69 -23.69
CA THR A 133 -16.98 -9.22 -25.09
C THR A 133 -17.13 -7.70 -25.28
N LYS A 134 -17.21 -6.90 -24.20
CA LYS A 134 -17.69 -5.49 -24.29
C LYS A 134 -16.84 -4.34 -23.71
N ALA A 135 -15.57 -4.49 -23.32
CA ALA A 135 -14.83 -3.37 -22.68
C ALA A 135 -13.54 -2.91 -23.40
N PRO A 136 -13.34 -1.59 -23.61
CA PRO A 136 -12.02 -0.96 -23.72
C PRO A 136 -11.69 -0.01 -22.55
N ALA A 137 -10.38 0.04 -22.26
CA ALA A 137 -9.63 0.92 -21.34
C ALA A 137 -9.70 2.42 -21.77
N GLY A 138 -9.41 3.46 -20.99
CA GLY A 138 -8.77 3.67 -19.69
C GLY A 138 -8.29 5.14 -19.68
N GLY A 139 -8.56 5.92 -18.63
CA GLY A 139 -8.24 7.35 -18.54
C GLY A 139 -6.99 7.66 -17.70
N THR A 140 -6.16 8.59 -18.17
CA THR A 140 -4.93 9.11 -17.55
C THR A 140 -5.20 10.25 -16.56
N ALA A 141 -4.32 10.40 -15.55
CA ALA A 141 -4.34 11.50 -14.58
C ALA A 141 -2.96 12.16 -14.46
N THR A 142 -3.00 13.48 -14.21
CA THR A 142 -1.96 14.52 -14.32
C THR A 142 -1.16 14.74 -13.02
N GLU A 143 0.03 15.34 -13.17
CA GLU A 143 1.08 15.64 -12.17
C GLU A 143 0.77 16.74 -11.14
N ALA A 144 1.52 16.74 -10.01
CA ALA A 144 1.67 17.85 -9.05
C ALA A 144 3.13 17.85 -8.49
N THR A 145 3.97 18.84 -8.83
CA THR A 145 4.32 20.12 -8.14
C THR A 145 5.43 20.05 -7.08
N GLY A 146 6.44 20.91 -7.30
CA GLY A 146 7.59 21.17 -6.42
C GLY A 146 7.34 22.20 -5.31
N PRO A 147 8.41 22.69 -4.65
CA PRO A 147 8.37 23.21 -3.29
C PRO A 147 7.61 24.54 -3.09
N SER A 148 7.02 24.66 -1.89
CA SER A 148 6.00 25.61 -1.47
C SER A 148 6.33 27.11 -1.62
N SER A 149 5.41 27.84 -2.26
CA SER A 149 5.44 29.29 -2.53
C SER A 149 5.64 30.18 -1.30
N LEU A 150 5.25 29.73 -0.11
CA LEU A 150 5.31 30.50 1.14
C LEU A 150 6.74 30.88 1.55
N VAL A 151 7.73 30.01 1.30
CA VAL A 151 9.13 30.30 1.67
C VAL A 151 9.75 31.33 0.70
N VAL A 152 9.34 31.28 -0.58
CA VAL A 152 9.75 32.24 -1.60
C VAL A 152 9.18 33.63 -1.29
N TRP A 153 7.89 33.72 -0.95
CA TRP A 153 7.25 34.98 -0.58
C TRP A 153 7.78 35.56 0.74
N GLY A 154 8.10 34.70 1.72
CA GLY A 154 8.70 35.14 2.99
C GLY A 154 10.08 35.80 2.81
N LEU A 155 10.93 35.23 1.95
CA LEU A 155 12.25 35.81 1.63
C LEU A 155 12.12 37.15 0.87
N LEU A 156 11.17 37.27 -0.05
CA LEU A 156 10.91 38.53 -0.77
C LEU A 156 10.41 39.65 0.16
N GLY A 157 9.57 39.32 1.15
CA GLY A 157 9.06 40.28 2.13
C GLY A 157 10.14 40.91 3.00
N VAL A 158 11.11 40.11 3.48
CA VAL A 158 12.22 40.61 4.29
C VAL A 158 13.14 41.55 3.49
N ILE A 159 13.40 41.21 2.22
CA ILE A 159 14.20 42.04 1.31
C ILE A 159 13.49 43.39 1.05
N ALA A 160 12.16 43.39 0.87
CA ALA A 160 11.39 44.61 0.66
C ALA A 160 11.44 45.55 1.87
N ILE A 161 11.31 45.02 3.09
CA ILE A 161 11.38 45.80 4.32
C ILE A 161 12.78 46.43 4.50
N ALA A 162 13.83 45.66 4.26
CA ALA A 162 15.20 46.19 4.31
C ALA A 162 15.42 47.34 3.31
N PHE A 163 14.82 47.24 2.11
CA PHE A 163 14.89 48.28 1.09
C PHE A 163 14.14 49.55 1.51
N ILE A 164 12.96 49.42 2.13
CA ILE A 164 12.18 50.56 2.64
C ILE A 164 12.94 51.31 3.74
N VAL A 165 13.58 50.59 4.67
CA VAL A 165 14.37 51.20 5.75
C VAL A 165 15.54 52.01 5.17
N ILE A 166 16.22 51.49 4.14
CA ILE A 166 17.31 52.20 3.46
C ILE A 166 16.81 53.46 2.75
N LEU A 167 15.63 53.42 2.12
CA LEU A 167 15.03 54.59 1.47
C LEU A 167 14.66 55.69 2.49
N VAL A 168 14.09 55.31 3.63
CA VAL A 168 13.76 56.26 4.71
C VAL A 168 15.01 56.89 5.28
N LEU A 169 16.06 56.10 5.55
CA LEU A 169 17.34 56.61 6.04
C LEU A 169 17.98 57.59 5.05
N ASN A 170 17.96 57.27 3.75
CA ASN A 170 18.47 58.18 2.72
C ASN A 170 17.65 59.47 2.62
N LYS A 171 16.32 59.40 2.79
CA LYS A 171 15.45 60.60 2.80
C LYS A 171 15.73 61.48 4.02
N VAL A 172 15.94 60.89 5.20
CA VAL A 172 16.29 61.63 6.42
C VAL A 172 17.66 62.30 6.29
N ILE A 173 18.66 61.60 5.73
CA ILE A 173 19.99 62.17 5.46
C ILE A 173 19.88 63.34 4.47
N ALA A 174 19.14 63.18 3.36
CA ALA A 174 18.94 64.25 2.39
C ALA A 174 18.19 65.46 3.00
N THR A 175 17.24 65.22 3.91
CA THR A 175 16.52 66.30 4.61
C THR A 175 17.45 67.04 5.59
N LEU A 176 18.32 66.31 6.29
CA LEU A 176 19.34 66.89 7.16
C LEU A 176 20.36 67.71 6.35
N GLU A 177 20.85 67.19 5.23
CA GLU A 177 21.73 67.92 4.32
C GLU A 177 21.04 69.18 3.77
N ARG A 178 19.75 69.10 3.41
CA ARG A 178 18.99 70.26 2.92
C ARG A 178 18.79 71.32 4.01
N LEU A 179 18.60 70.92 5.26
CA LEU A 179 18.52 71.84 6.40
C LEU A 179 19.88 72.46 6.76
N LEU A 180 20.98 71.72 6.58
CA LEU A 180 22.34 72.23 6.75
C LEU A 180 22.72 73.21 5.62
N LEU A 181 22.35 72.90 4.38
CA LEU A 181 22.59 73.74 3.19
C LEU A 181 21.70 74.99 3.15
N ASN A 182 20.43 74.90 3.58
CA ASN A 182 19.58 76.07 3.76
C ASN A 182 20.14 77.04 4.81
N ARG A 183 20.88 76.54 5.80
CA ARG A 183 21.58 77.40 6.77
C ARG A 183 22.85 78.06 6.20
N GLN A 184 23.37 77.57 5.08
CA GLN A 184 24.57 78.06 4.39
C GLN A 184 24.29 78.88 3.12
N GLY A 185 23.01 79.07 2.74
CA GLY A 185 22.62 80.09 1.76
C GLY A 185 23.10 79.86 0.32
N LEU A 186 23.24 78.62 -0.15
CA LEU A 186 23.49 78.33 -1.57
C LEU A 186 22.22 77.75 -2.23
N LEU A 187 21.60 78.54 -3.09
CA LEU A 187 20.54 78.10 -4.01
C LEU A 187 21.16 77.53 -5.28
N LEU A 188 20.65 76.40 -5.76
CA LEU A 188 20.83 75.99 -7.16
C LEU A 188 19.49 75.57 -7.74
N GLU A 189 19.26 76.06 -8.96
CA GLU A 189 18.06 76.03 -9.77
C GLU A 189 17.61 74.63 -10.20
N GLU A 190 16.30 74.48 -10.39
CA GLU A 190 15.64 73.29 -10.94
C GLU A 190 15.68 73.32 -12.47
N GLU A 191 16.11 72.22 -13.10
CA GLU A 191 15.93 71.99 -14.53
C GLU A 191 15.07 70.72 -14.72
N GLU A 192 13.93 70.92 -15.39
CA GLU A 192 12.93 69.89 -15.73
C GLU A 192 13.46 68.94 -16.81
N THR A 193 13.24 67.62 -16.69
CA THR A 193 13.45 66.68 -17.81
C THR A 193 12.25 65.77 -18.08
N THR A 194 11.96 65.64 -19.39
CA THR A 194 10.78 65.03 -20.00
C THR A 194 11.00 63.54 -20.36
N THR A 195 9.90 62.89 -20.74
CA THR A 195 9.57 61.46 -20.71
C THR A 195 10.35 60.46 -21.59
N GLU A 196 11.38 60.86 -22.34
CA GLU A 196 12.26 59.92 -23.10
C GLU A 196 13.34 59.28 -22.20
N GLU A 197 13.59 59.85 -21.02
CA GLU A 197 14.66 59.40 -20.13
C GLU A 197 14.30 58.18 -19.27
N ALA A 198 13.14 57.52 -19.40
CA ALA A 198 12.76 56.45 -18.47
C ALA A 198 13.67 55.18 -18.56
N LYS A 199 14.21 54.86 -19.74
CA LYS A 199 15.18 53.76 -19.93
C LYS A 199 16.61 54.18 -19.58
N ALA A 200 17.00 55.40 -19.92
CA ALA A 200 18.29 55.99 -19.52
C ALA A 200 18.36 56.20 -18.00
N ASN A 201 17.23 56.56 -17.36
CA ASN A 201 17.11 56.74 -15.91
C ASN A 201 17.20 55.43 -15.15
N ARG A 202 16.78 54.27 -15.68
CA ARG A 202 17.06 53.00 -14.99
C ARG A 202 18.56 52.72 -14.89
N LEU A 203 19.30 52.89 -15.99
CA LEU A 203 20.76 52.74 -16.01
C LEU A 203 21.48 53.83 -15.21
N ALA A 204 21.04 55.09 -15.30
CA ALA A 204 21.59 56.20 -14.53
C ALA A 204 21.28 56.11 -13.03
N THR A 205 20.08 55.64 -12.66
CA THR A 205 19.69 55.35 -11.27
C THR A 205 20.52 54.20 -10.71
N VAL A 206 20.76 53.13 -11.48
CA VAL A 206 21.69 52.04 -11.11
C VAL A 206 23.12 52.57 -10.95
N LYS A 207 23.58 53.46 -11.83
CA LYS A 207 24.91 54.11 -11.74
C LYS A 207 25.03 55.00 -10.48
N LYS A 208 23.96 55.70 -10.10
CA LYS A 208 23.88 56.54 -8.88
C LYS A 208 23.84 55.69 -7.61
N LEU A 209 23.09 54.58 -7.62
CA LEU A 209 23.07 53.58 -6.55
C LEU A 209 24.45 52.90 -6.39
N LEU A 210 25.14 52.58 -7.48
CA LEU A 210 26.50 52.02 -7.48
C LEU A 210 27.58 53.00 -7.00
N LYS A 211 27.35 54.31 -7.07
CA LYS A 211 28.26 55.31 -6.49
C LYS A 211 28.16 55.40 -4.96
N ASN A 212 27.04 54.98 -4.37
CA ASN A 212 26.87 55.00 -2.93
C ASN A 212 27.65 53.84 -2.29
N LYS A 213 28.88 54.12 -1.86
CA LYS A 213 29.81 53.13 -1.27
C LYS A 213 29.19 52.31 -0.14
N LYS A 214 28.30 52.90 0.68
CA LYS A 214 27.60 52.22 1.77
C LYS A 214 26.56 51.22 1.26
N LEU A 215 25.83 51.58 0.20
CA LEU A 215 24.82 50.72 -0.40
C LEU A 215 25.46 49.57 -1.18
N VAL A 216 26.51 49.85 -1.95
CA VAL A 216 27.27 48.80 -2.66
C VAL A 216 27.89 47.84 -1.66
N PHE A 217 28.49 48.35 -0.58
CA PHE A 217 29.01 47.50 0.49
C PHE A 217 27.92 46.62 1.10
N PHE A 218 26.75 47.18 1.42
CA PHE A 218 25.61 46.41 1.95
C PHE A 218 25.12 45.33 0.98
N ILE A 219 24.95 45.64 -0.31
CA ILE A 219 24.52 44.69 -1.33
C ILE A 219 25.55 43.57 -1.51
N VAL A 220 26.85 43.91 -1.52
CA VAL A 220 27.93 42.92 -1.63
C VAL A 220 27.92 42.00 -0.40
N VAL A 221 27.84 42.53 0.82
CA VAL A 221 27.77 41.71 2.04
C VAL A 221 26.54 40.80 2.03
N CYS A 222 25.37 41.33 1.71
CA CYS A 222 24.15 40.53 1.58
C CYS A 222 24.27 39.45 0.49
N GLY A 223 24.87 39.79 -0.66
CA GLY A 223 25.14 38.85 -1.74
C GLY A 223 26.10 37.75 -1.33
N THR A 224 27.18 38.08 -0.61
CA THR A 224 28.15 37.10 -0.08
C THR A 224 27.50 36.19 0.96
N ILE A 225 26.69 36.72 1.87
CA ILE A 225 25.94 35.91 2.85
C ILE A 225 24.93 35.01 2.16
N ALA A 226 24.21 35.51 1.15
CA ALA A 226 23.23 34.72 0.41
C ALA A 226 23.91 33.56 -0.35
N MET A 227 25.00 33.84 -1.08
CA MET A 227 25.78 32.81 -1.78
C MET A 227 26.44 31.83 -0.80
N GLY A 228 26.97 32.32 0.32
CA GLY A 228 27.54 31.48 1.37
C GLY A 228 26.50 30.55 1.98
N SER A 229 25.32 31.08 2.31
CA SER A 229 24.18 30.30 2.83
C SER A 229 23.70 29.26 1.81
N PHE A 230 23.51 29.65 0.54
CA PHE A 230 23.11 28.73 -0.53
C PHE A 230 24.11 27.59 -0.71
N SER A 231 25.41 27.91 -0.73
CA SER A 231 26.48 26.91 -0.84
C SER A 231 26.51 25.98 0.37
N TRP A 232 26.35 26.53 1.58
CA TRP A 232 26.32 25.76 2.83
C TRP A 232 25.13 24.80 2.88
N VAL A 233 23.93 25.26 2.51
CA VAL A 233 22.72 24.43 2.47
C VAL A 233 22.83 23.33 1.41
N THR A 234 23.40 23.65 0.24
CA THR A 234 23.63 22.66 -0.83
C THR A 234 24.59 21.56 -0.35
N MET A 235 25.69 21.95 0.31
CA MET A 235 26.66 21.02 0.89
C MET A 235 26.02 20.14 1.97
N TRP A 236 25.19 20.70 2.85
CA TRP A 236 24.51 19.93 3.91
C TRP A 236 23.46 18.95 3.39
N ASN A 237 22.85 19.22 2.23
CA ASN A 237 21.88 18.32 1.59
C ASN A 237 22.51 17.38 0.56
N THR A 238 23.84 17.42 0.40
CA THR A 238 24.54 16.49 -0.49
C THR A 238 24.38 15.07 0.05
N ASN A 239 23.96 14.14 -0.81
CA ASN A 239 23.76 12.72 -0.48
C ASN A 239 22.64 12.46 0.56
N VAL A 240 21.66 13.36 0.67
CA VAL A 240 20.42 13.14 1.45
C VAL A 240 19.30 12.73 0.50
N HIS A 241 18.84 11.48 0.61
CA HIS A 241 17.85 10.89 -0.30
C HIS A 241 16.41 10.95 0.24
N GLN A 242 16.09 11.94 1.07
CA GLN A 242 14.74 12.08 1.61
C GLN A 242 13.74 12.36 0.47
N GLY A 243 12.62 11.64 0.45
CA GLY A 243 11.64 11.69 -0.63
C GLY A 243 11.99 10.86 -1.86
N TYR A 244 13.12 10.13 -1.86
CA TYR A 244 13.46 9.22 -2.96
C TYR A 244 12.39 8.13 -3.11
N GLN A 245 11.75 8.09 -4.29
CA GLN A 245 10.64 7.19 -4.63
C GLN A 245 10.87 6.60 -6.03
N PRO A 246 11.63 5.49 -6.14
CA PRO A 246 11.86 4.83 -7.41
C PRO A 246 10.63 4.01 -7.84
N VAL A 247 10.39 3.97 -9.15
CA VAL A 247 9.40 3.05 -9.74
C VAL A 247 9.88 1.61 -9.53
N GLN A 248 9.03 0.78 -8.94
CA GLN A 248 9.32 -0.62 -8.67
C GLN A 248 8.94 -1.50 -9.89
N PRO A 249 9.57 -2.68 -10.07
CA PRO A 249 9.21 -3.61 -11.15
C PRO A 249 7.74 -4.07 -11.10
N ILE A 250 7.24 -4.23 -9.87
CA ILE A 250 5.84 -4.55 -9.57
C ILE A 250 5.27 -3.41 -8.74
N LYS A 251 4.10 -2.90 -9.13
CA LYS A 251 3.40 -1.82 -8.43
C LYS A 251 2.72 -2.33 -7.16
N TYR A 252 3.52 -2.71 -6.18
CA TYR A 252 3.06 -3.17 -4.88
C TYR A 252 2.62 -1.99 -4.01
N SER A 253 1.36 -2.01 -3.56
CA SER A 253 0.80 -0.99 -2.67
C SER A 253 0.85 -1.42 -1.21
N HIS A 254 1.62 -0.71 -0.37
CA HIS A 254 1.59 -0.92 1.08
C HIS A 254 0.30 -0.37 1.70
N GLU A 255 -0.29 0.68 1.11
CA GLU A 255 -1.58 1.23 1.50
C GLU A 255 -2.70 0.17 1.50
N LEU A 256 -2.77 -0.64 0.44
CA LEU A 256 -3.78 -1.70 0.36
C LEU A 256 -3.53 -2.80 1.39
N HIS A 257 -2.30 -3.30 1.48
CA HIS A 257 -1.96 -4.47 2.29
C HIS A 257 -1.87 -4.16 3.79
N ALA A 258 -1.15 -3.11 4.17
CA ALA A 258 -0.96 -2.73 5.57
C ALA A 258 -2.04 -1.75 6.08
N GLY A 259 -2.59 -0.90 5.20
CA GLY A 259 -3.61 0.09 5.59
C GLY A 259 -5.01 -0.49 5.58
N VAL A 260 -5.50 -0.86 4.39
CA VAL A 260 -6.89 -1.32 4.20
C VAL A 260 -7.09 -2.74 4.74
N MET A 261 -6.24 -3.69 4.35
CA MET A 261 -6.32 -5.08 4.79
C MET A 261 -5.76 -5.29 6.21
N LYS A 262 -5.09 -4.28 6.78
CA LYS A 262 -4.50 -4.31 8.12
C LYS A 262 -3.58 -5.51 8.36
N LEU A 263 -2.83 -5.92 7.34
CA LEU A 263 -1.81 -6.95 7.52
C LEU A 263 -0.68 -6.41 8.39
N GLU A 264 -0.34 -7.16 9.43
CA GLU A 264 0.79 -6.86 10.30
C GLU A 264 2.09 -6.80 9.50
N CYS A 265 2.92 -5.79 9.76
CA CYS A 265 4.18 -5.58 9.02
C CYS A 265 5.09 -6.83 9.05
N GLN A 266 5.00 -7.59 10.15
CA GLN A 266 5.81 -8.76 10.43
C GLN A 266 5.47 -9.96 9.55
N TYR A 267 4.25 -9.99 8.99
CA TYR A 267 3.81 -11.09 8.14
C TYR A 267 4.73 -11.23 6.91
N CYS A 268 5.08 -10.09 6.30
CA CYS A 268 6.01 -10.04 5.17
C CYS A 268 7.46 -9.84 5.62
N HIS A 269 7.71 -8.96 6.60
CA HIS A 269 9.06 -8.57 7.03
C HIS A 269 9.52 -9.32 8.29
N THR A 270 9.48 -10.64 8.24
CA THR A 270 9.81 -11.53 9.38
C THR A 270 11.24 -11.35 9.88
N GLY A 271 12.17 -10.93 9.03
CA GLY A 271 13.57 -10.70 9.38
C GLY A 271 13.79 -9.60 10.40
N ALA A 272 12.83 -8.66 10.54
CA ALA A 272 12.99 -7.47 11.37
C ALA A 272 13.22 -7.78 12.87
N PHE A 273 12.68 -8.90 13.36
CA PHE A 273 12.74 -9.27 14.78
C PHE A 273 13.91 -10.19 15.15
N LYS A 274 14.48 -10.89 14.16
CA LYS A 274 15.47 -11.94 14.39
C LYS A 274 16.84 -11.58 13.81
N SER A 275 16.86 -10.78 12.75
CA SER A 275 18.05 -10.56 11.94
C SER A 275 18.44 -9.08 11.88
N LYS A 276 19.67 -8.81 11.45
CA LYS A 276 20.13 -7.46 11.17
C LYS A 276 19.34 -6.77 10.06
N ASN A 277 18.81 -7.55 9.12
CA ASN A 277 18.07 -7.09 7.96
C ASN A 277 16.59 -7.51 8.11
N ALA A 278 15.65 -6.59 7.85
CA ALA A 278 14.23 -6.93 7.79
C ALA A 278 13.89 -7.87 6.62
N SER A 279 14.70 -7.82 5.56
CA SER A 279 14.58 -8.54 4.29
C SER A 279 13.28 -8.26 3.53
N ILE A 280 13.36 -8.31 2.20
CA ILE A 280 12.18 -8.27 1.33
C ILE A 280 11.58 -9.69 1.33
N PRO A 281 10.25 -9.86 1.46
CA PRO A 281 9.64 -11.18 1.46
C PRO A 281 9.96 -11.95 0.18
N SER A 282 10.15 -13.26 0.31
CA SER A 282 10.18 -14.15 -0.85
C SER A 282 8.82 -14.14 -1.56
N LEU A 283 8.81 -14.42 -2.86
CA LEU A 283 7.57 -14.44 -3.66
C LEU A 283 6.56 -15.51 -3.21
N ASN A 284 7.01 -16.52 -2.46
CA ASN A 284 6.11 -17.50 -1.85
C ASN A 284 5.12 -16.86 -0.88
N VAL A 285 5.51 -15.79 -0.16
CA VAL A 285 4.61 -15.06 0.74
C VAL A 285 3.48 -14.41 -0.06
N CYS A 286 3.79 -13.86 -1.24
CA CYS A 286 2.79 -13.29 -2.15
C CYS A 286 1.80 -14.37 -2.62
N MET A 287 2.32 -15.57 -2.93
CA MET A 287 1.51 -16.69 -3.42
C MET A 287 0.60 -17.34 -2.37
N ASN A 288 0.75 -17.02 -1.08
CA ASN A 288 -0.18 -17.51 -0.05
C ASN A 288 -1.61 -17.04 -0.31
N CYS A 289 -1.78 -15.86 -0.90
CA CYS A 289 -3.09 -15.30 -1.25
C CYS A 289 -3.29 -15.21 -2.76
N HIS A 290 -2.26 -14.78 -3.50
CA HIS A 290 -2.41 -14.45 -4.92
C HIS A 290 -2.72 -15.63 -5.83
N LYS A 291 -2.57 -16.88 -5.37
CA LYS A 291 -3.10 -18.06 -6.09
C LYS A 291 -4.60 -17.95 -6.42
N SER A 292 -5.35 -17.17 -5.65
CA SER A 292 -6.81 -17.10 -5.77
C SER A 292 -7.36 -15.67 -5.76
N VAL A 293 -6.59 -14.67 -5.33
CA VAL A 293 -7.05 -13.27 -5.27
C VAL A 293 -6.40 -12.42 -6.35
N LYS A 294 -7.23 -11.61 -7.04
CA LYS A 294 -6.81 -10.69 -8.11
C LYS A 294 -5.96 -11.37 -9.21
N THR A 295 -6.33 -12.61 -9.57
CA THR A 295 -5.64 -13.42 -10.58
C THR A 295 -5.69 -12.82 -11.97
N GLU A 296 -6.62 -11.89 -12.21
CA GLU A 296 -6.79 -11.12 -13.45
C GLU A 296 -5.86 -9.91 -13.58
N SER A 297 -5.16 -9.52 -12.51
CA SER A 297 -4.36 -8.30 -12.51
C SER A 297 -3.02 -8.48 -13.23
N PRO A 298 -2.65 -7.57 -14.16
CA PRO A 298 -1.35 -7.62 -14.85
C PRO A 298 -0.15 -7.60 -13.90
N GLU A 299 -0.26 -6.95 -12.74
CA GLU A 299 0.84 -6.90 -11.75
C GLU A 299 1.05 -8.24 -11.05
N ILE A 300 0.01 -9.05 -10.88
CA ILE A 300 0.11 -10.40 -10.30
C ILE A 300 0.68 -11.39 -11.32
N HIS A 301 0.37 -11.23 -12.60
CA HIS A 301 1.02 -12.01 -13.66
C HIS A 301 2.54 -11.85 -13.66
N LYS A 302 3.08 -10.66 -13.34
CA LYS A 302 4.54 -10.48 -13.19
C LYS A 302 5.13 -11.36 -12.07
N ILE A 303 4.39 -11.61 -11.00
CA ILE A 303 4.81 -12.52 -9.92
C ILE A 303 4.77 -13.97 -10.41
N TYR A 304 3.74 -14.35 -11.15
CA TYR A 304 3.62 -15.68 -11.73
C TYR A 304 4.76 -15.96 -12.71
N ASP A 305 5.06 -15.02 -13.60
CA ASP A 305 6.18 -15.10 -14.54
C ASP A 305 7.52 -15.22 -13.80
N ALA A 306 7.69 -14.50 -12.69
CA ALA A 306 8.90 -14.57 -11.88
C ALA A 306 9.06 -15.91 -11.14
N LEU A 307 7.95 -16.56 -10.78
CA LEU A 307 7.94 -17.87 -10.11
C LEU A 307 7.82 -19.07 -11.07
N GLY A 308 7.55 -18.82 -12.35
CA GLY A 308 7.16 -19.88 -13.29
C GLY A 308 5.83 -20.54 -12.92
N TYR A 309 4.92 -19.84 -12.24
CA TYR A 309 3.63 -20.39 -11.82
C TYR A 309 2.59 -20.28 -12.93
N ASP A 310 1.95 -21.41 -13.25
CA ASP A 310 0.82 -21.43 -14.19
C ASP A 310 -0.52 -21.46 -13.41
N PRO A 311 -1.37 -20.42 -13.52
CA PRO A 311 -2.64 -20.35 -12.80
C PRO A 311 -3.66 -21.41 -13.25
N ASN A 312 -3.55 -21.95 -14.47
CA ASN A 312 -4.51 -22.94 -14.98
C ASN A 312 -4.20 -24.35 -14.43
N THR A 313 -2.91 -24.71 -14.44
CA THR A 313 -2.45 -26.03 -13.99
C THR A 313 -2.06 -26.07 -12.50
N ALA A 314 -1.95 -24.90 -11.86
CA ALA A 314 -1.50 -24.73 -10.47
C ALA A 314 -0.10 -25.33 -10.18
N LYS A 315 0.75 -25.42 -11.22
CA LYS A 315 2.11 -25.97 -11.15
C LYS A 315 3.16 -24.88 -11.25
N TYR A 316 4.32 -25.16 -10.65
CA TYR A 316 5.51 -24.30 -10.72
C TYR A 316 6.53 -24.91 -11.68
N ASP A 317 7.08 -24.08 -12.56
CA ASP A 317 8.18 -24.40 -13.45
C ASP A 317 9.45 -23.70 -12.98
N SER A 318 10.32 -24.43 -12.27
CA SER A 318 11.56 -23.89 -11.72
C SER A 318 12.55 -23.43 -12.80
N THR A 319 12.43 -23.89 -14.05
CA THR A 319 13.35 -23.50 -15.13
C THR A 319 13.11 -22.07 -15.60
N LYS A 320 11.90 -21.53 -15.36
CA LYS A 320 11.51 -20.16 -15.72
C LYS A 320 11.62 -19.19 -14.54
N ALA A 321 11.91 -19.69 -13.34
CA ALA A 321 11.95 -18.88 -12.15
C ALA A 321 13.10 -17.86 -12.21
N ARG A 322 12.77 -16.58 -12.01
CA ARG A 322 13.72 -15.47 -11.97
C ARG A 322 13.43 -14.55 -10.78
N PRO A 323 14.45 -14.16 -9.99
CA PRO A 323 14.23 -13.28 -8.85
C PRO A 323 13.82 -11.87 -9.32
N ILE A 324 12.88 -11.26 -8.61
CA ILE A 324 12.47 -9.88 -8.87
C ILE A 324 13.53 -8.92 -8.35
N GLN A 325 14.01 -8.06 -9.24
CA GLN A 325 15.04 -7.06 -8.97
C GLN A 325 14.41 -5.80 -8.36
N TRP A 326 14.05 -5.88 -7.09
CA TRP A 326 13.50 -4.74 -6.35
C TRP A 326 14.51 -3.60 -6.24
N VAL A 327 14.03 -2.36 -6.38
CA VAL A 327 14.87 -1.17 -6.19
C VAL A 327 14.83 -0.78 -4.72
N ARG A 328 15.99 -0.85 -4.07
CA ARG A 328 16.10 -0.54 -2.64
C ARG A 328 15.94 0.97 -2.40
N VAL A 329 14.92 1.33 -1.61
CA VAL A 329 14.64 2.73 -1.24
C VAL A 329 15.56 3.20 -0.11
N HIS A 330 15.63 2.43 0.98
CA HIS A 330 16.45 2.77 2.14
C HIS A 330 17.81 2.08 2.04
N ASN A 331 18.85 2.86 1.76
CA ASN A 331 20.22 2.37 1.69
C ASN A 331 21.12 3.10 2.69
N LEU A 332 21.97 2.34 3.37
CA LEU A 332 23.00 2.85 4.27
C LEU A 332 24.36 2.36 3.75
N PRO A 333 25.44 3.15 3.89
CA PRO A 333 26.79 2.69 3.59
C PRO A 333 27.14 1.40 4.34
N ASP A 334 27.93 0.55 3.70
CA ASP A 334 28.37 -0.76 4.23
C ASP A 334 29.23 -0.65 5.50
N LEU A 335 29.95 0.46 5.66
CA LEU A 335 30.70 0.78 6.89
C LEU A 335 29.81 0.96 8.13
N ALA A 336 28.49 1.18 7.96
CA ALA A 336 27.57 1.37 9.06
C ALA A 336 26.87 0.05 9.40
N TYR A 337 27.18 -0.51 10.58
CA TYR A 337 26.50 -1.70 11.09
C TYR A 337 25.15 -1.33 11.70
N PHE A 338 24.06 -1.61 10.98
CA PHE A 338 22.69 -1.46 11.47
C PHE A 338 22.04 -2.83 11.70
N ASN A 339 21.32 -2.99 12.81
CA ASN A 339 20.64 -4.24 13.16
C ASN A 339 19.18 -4.00 13.54
N HIS A 340 18.23 -4.45 12.72
CA HIS A 340 16.80 -4.30 12.97
C HIS A 340 16.34 -4.95 14.27
N SER A 341 16.81 -6.16 14.61
CA SER A 341 16.30 -6.89 15.77
C SER A 341 16.59 -6.17 17.10
N GLN A 342 17.71 -5.46 17.19
CA GLN A 342 18.03 -4.64 18.36
C GLN A 342 17.07 -3.46 18.52
N HIS A 343 16.70 -2.80 17.43
CA HIS A 343 15.80 -1.65 17.49
C HIS A 343 14.35 -2.06 17.70
N VAL A 344 13.90 -3.12 17.03
CA VAL A 344 12.49 -3.54 17.06
C VAL A 344 12.20 -4.42 18.28
N LYS A 345 13.03 -5.44 18.56
CA LYS A 345 12.75 -6.39 19.65
C LYS A 345 13.22 -5.88 21.01
N VAL A 346 14.42 -5.31 21.10
CA VAL A 346 14.98 -4.82 22.37
C VAL A 346 14.55 -3.39 22.64
N GLY A 347 14.73 -2.50 21.66
CA GLY A 347 14.35 -1.09 21.77
C GLY A 347 12.84 -0.84 21.69
N ASN A 348 12.04 -1.82 21.25
CA ASN A 348 10.60 -1.69 21.04
C ASN A 348 10.20 -0.45 20.21
N ILE A 349 11.05 -0.09 19.23
CA ILE A 349 10.83 1.08 18.37
C ILE A 349 9.81 0.73 17.29
N LYS A 350 8.79 1.57 17.16
CA LYS A 350 7.75 1.42 16.13
C LYS A 350 8.34 1.64 14.73
N CYS A 351 7.93 0.83 13.76
CA CYS A 351 8.38 0.91 12.37
C CYS A 351 8.19 2.31 11.77
N GLN A 352 7.06 2.95 12.10
CA GLN A 352 6.65 4.25 11.58
C GLN A 352 7.57 5.38 12.00
N THR A 353 8.28 5.24 13.12
CA THR A 353 9.23 6.25 13.60
C THR A 353 10.40 6.43 12.63
N CYS A 354 10.82 5.35 11.95
CA CYS A 354 11.93 5.39 11.01
C CYS A 354 11.45 5.46 9.56
N HIS A 355 10.43 4.68 9.19
CA HIS A 355 9.97 4.56 7.81
C HIS A 355 8.78 5.44 7.44
N GLY A 356 8.22 6.20 8.39
CA GLY A 356 7.00 6.98 8.18
C GLY A 356 5.73 6.12 8.18
N GLN A 357 4.60 6.72 7.81
CA GLN A 357 3.31 6.02 7.77
C GLN A 357 3.19 5.13 6.52
N ILE A 358 3.93 4.02 6.52
CA ILE A 358 4.00 3.07 5.38
C ILE A 358 2.62 2.54 4.98
N GLN A 359 1.70 2.41 5.93
CA GLN A 359 0.33 1.96 5.67
C GLN A 359 -0.53 2.96 4.88
N GLU A 360 -0.02 4.17 4.62
CA GLU A 360 -0.66 5.18 3.76
C GLU A 360 0.09 5.33 2.42
N MET A 361 1.17 4.56 2.22
CA MET A 361 2.03 4.68 1.05
C MET A 361 1.63 3.69 -0.04
N LYS A 362 1.08 4.21 -1.14
CA LYS A 362 0.85 3.42 -2.37
C LYS A 362 2.17 2.99 -3.01
N GLU A 363 3.19 3.83 -2.94
CA GLU A 363 4.56 3.53 -3.34
C GLU A 363 5.49 4.01 -2.23
N VAL A 364 6.47 3.19 -1.87
CA VAL A 364 7.35 3.50 -0.75
C VAL A 364 8.35 4.56 -1.17
N TYR A 365 8.46 5.60 -0.36
CA TYR A 365 9.51 6.61 -0.46
C TYR A 365 10.32 6.66 0.84
N GLN A 366 11.51 7.26 0.76
CA GLN A 366 12.34 7.46 1.95
C GLN A 366 11.80 8.62 2.80
N TYR A 367 11.10 8.31 3.89
CA TYR A 367 10.53 9.33 4.79
C TYR A 367 11.60 10.03 5.64
N SER A 368 12.46 9.25 6.32
CA SER A 368 13.52 9.77 7.18
C SER A 368 14.83 9.97 6.40
N PRO A 369 15.64 10.99 6.74
CA PRO A 369 16.89 11.26 6.05
C PRO A 369 17.97 10.19 6.28
N LEU A 370 17.89 9.40 7.36
CA LEU A 370 18.83 8.34 7.73
C LEU A 370 20.32 8.77 7.77
N THR A 371 20.57 10.05 8.05
CA THR A 371 21.92 10.60 8.22
C THR A 371 22.48 10.30 9.61
N MET A 372 23.79 10.30 9.76
CA MET A 372 24.45 10.03 11.05
C MET A 372 23.97 10.97 12.17
N LYS A 373 23.76 12.26 11.86
CA LYS A 373 23.21 13.24 12.82
C LYS A 373 21.84 12.81 13.33
N TRP A 374 20.97 12.34 12.43
CA TRP A 374 19.63 11.87 12.80
C TRP A 374 19.71 10.63 13.72
N CYS A 375 20.55 9.65 13.38
CA CYS A 375 20.77 8.46 14.22
C CYS A 375 21.26 8.84 15.63
N ILE A 376 22.30 9.69 15.72
CA ILE A 376 22.86 10.12 17.02
C ILE A 376 21.83 10.89 17.84
N GLN A 377 21.05 11.78 17.21
CA GLN A 377 20.01 12.54 17.91
C GLN A 377 18.90 11.61 18.43
N CYS A 378 18.51 10.61 17.66
CA CYS A 378 17.57 9.58 18.11
C CYS A 378 18.16 8.81 19.31
N HIS A 379 19.40 8.34 19.23
CA HIS A 379 20.06 7.61 20.32
C HIS A 379 20.25 8.46 21.59
N LYS A 380 20.46 9.77 21.46
CA LYS A 380 20.58 10.68 22.60
C LYS A 380 19.26 10.95 23.33
N ARG A 381 18.13 10.89 22.60
CA ARG A 381 16.81 11.26 23.12
C ARG A 381 15.97 10.06 23.54
N THR A 382 16.28 8.88 23.02
CA THR A 382 15.52 7.66 23.27
C THR A 382 16.06 6.97 24.50
N GLU A 383 15.20 6.78 25.50
CA GLU A 383 15.55 6.02 26.70
C GLU A 383 15.62 4.53 26.39
N VAL A 384 16.55 3.84 27.06
CA VAL A 384 16.70 2.40 26.93
C VAL A 384 15.56 1.70 27.66
N ASN A 385 14.90 0.76 26.98
CA ASN A 385 13.88 -0.08 27.61
C ASN A 385 14.53 -1.21 28.43
N GLY A 386 14.80 -0.94 29.71
CA GLY A 386 15.36 -1.91 30.65
C GLY A 386 14.36 -2.85 31.31
N LYS A 387 13.05 -2.61 31.18
CA LYS A 387 12.02 -3.31 31.97
C LYS A 387 11.86 -4.76 31.51
N GLY A 388 12.08 -5.70 32.43
CA GLY A 388 11.89 -7.14 32.19
C GLY A 388 13.02 -7.79 31.39
N ASN A 389 14.20 -7.18 31.34
CA ASN A 389 15.37 -7.73 30.66
C ASN A 389 16.46 -8.09 31.66
N ALA A 390 16.68 -9.40 31.82
CA ALA A 390 17.67 -9.97 32.75
C ALA A 390 19.09 -9.40 32.57
N TYR A 391 19.46 -8.98 31.36
CA TYR A 391 20.75 -8.32 31.12
C TYR A 391 20.83 -6.97 31.86
N TYR A 392 19.81 -6.13 31.77
CA TYR A 392 19.80 -4.85 32.46
C TYR A 392 19.66 -5.01 33.97
N ASP A 393 18.89 -6.01 34.43
CA ASP A 393 18.81 -6.34 35.86
C ASP A 393 20.19 -6.72 36.42
N SER A 394 20.98 -7.51 35.67
CA SER A 394 22.34 -7.89 36.06
C SER A 394 23.30 -6.68 36.11
N ILE A 395 23.15 -5.73 35.18
CA ILE A 395 23.94 -4.49 35.16
C ILE A 395 23.59 -3.60 36.35
N LEU A 396 22.30 -3.44 36.66
CA LEU A 396 21.85 -2.65 37.81
C LEU A 396 22.33 -3.26 39.12
N ALA A 397 22.20 -4.57 39.28
CA ALA A 397 22.72 -5.29 40.44
C ALA A 397 24.26 -5.15 40.57
N THR A 398 24.97 -5.17 39.44
CA THR A 398 26.41 -4.93 39.39
C THR A 398 26.76 -3.51 39.82
N HIS A 399 26.05 -2.51 39.31
CA HIS A 399 26.24 -1.10 39.64
C HIS A 399 26.02 -0.83 41.13
N ASP A 400 24.99 -1.44 41.72
CA ASP A 400 24.71 -1.31 43.16
C ASP A 400 25.80 -1.94 44.03
N LYS A 401 26.41 -3.05 43.59
CA LYS A 401 27.56 -3.67 44.26
C LYS A 401 28.80 -2.78 44.18
N ILE A 402 29.09 -2.17 43.02
CA ILE A 402 30.21 -1.24 42.86
C ILE A 402 30.03 -0.03 43.78
N LYS A 403 28.81 0.55 43.87
CA LYS A 403 28.51 1.66 44.77
C LYS A 403 28.77 1.33 46.24
N LYS A 404 28.60 0.06 46.63
CA LYS A 404 28.88 -0.44 47.98
C LYS A 404 30.35 -0.78 48.20
N GLY A 405 31.21 -0.59 47.20
CA GLY A 405 32.66 -0.90 47.26
C GLY A 405 32.97 -2.39 47.08
N GLU A 406 32.00 -3.21 46.66
CA GLU A 406 32.20 -4.63 46.43
C GLU A 406 32.90 -4.89 45.08
N LYS A 407 33.77 -5.90 45.04
CA LYS A 407 34.44 -6.32 43.80
C LYS A 407 33.46 -7.05 42.89
N VAL A 408 33.37 -6.61 41.62
CA VAL A 408 32.57 -7.26 40.58
C VAL A 408 33.41 -8.30 39.86
N THR A 409 32.88 -9.52 39.73
CA THR A 409 33.48 -10.62 38.98
C THR A 409 32.63 -11.00 37.78
N ALA A 410 33.20 -11.70 36.80
CA ALA A 410 32.47 -12.19 35.62
C ALA A 410 31.23 -13.03 35.99
N ALA A 411 31.23 -13.68 37.16
CA ALA A 411 30.08 -14.42 37.67
C ALA A 411 28.83 -13.55 37.87
N VAL A 412 28.99 -12.27 38.25
CA VAL A 412 27.87 -11.34 38.47
C VAL A 412 27.22 -10.90 37.14
N LEU A 413 28.00 -10.91 36.05
CA LEU A 413 27.54 -10.59 34.69
C LEU A 413 27.08 -11.84 33.91
N GLY A 414 26.88 -12.97 34.61
CA GLY A 414 26.40 -14.22 34.02
C GLY A 414 27.49 -15.04 33.32
N GLY A 415 28.78 -14.79 33.59
CA GLY A 415 29.92 -15.58 33.07
C GLY A 415 30.05 -16.99 33.66
N ILE A 416 29.03 -17.48 34.35
CA ILE A 416 28.93 -18.85 34.88
C ILE A 416 27.81 -19.65 34.21
N GLU A 417 27.13 -19.06 33.22
CA GLU A 417 26.11 -19.77 32.44
C GLU A 417 26.79 -20.70 31.44
N CYS A 418 26.55 -22.01 31.54
CA CYS A 418 27.15 -23.02 30.66
C CYS A 418 26.94 -22.69 29.18
N GLY A 419 25.77 -22.12 28.83
CA GLY A 419 25.41 -21.72 27.47
C GLY A 419 26.18 -20.54 26.88
N LYS A 420 26.98 -19.81 27.68
CA LYS A 420 27.88 -18.75 27.20
C LYS A 420 29.31 -19.25 26.96
N CYS A 421 29.63 -20.46 27.44
CA CYS A 421 30.96 -21.06 27.32
C CYS A 421 30.98 -22.29 26.39
N HIS A 422 29.89 -23.05 26.32
CA HIS A 422 29.81 -24.32 25.59
C HIS A 422 28.95 -24.28 24.32
N TYR A 423 28.19 -23.19 24.12
CA TYR A 423 27.36 -22.93 22.96
C TYR A 423 27.54 -21.46 22.56
#